data_AF-A0AAU0HR48-F1
#
_entry.id   AF-A0AAU0HR48-F1
#
_cell.length_a   1.000
_cell.length_b   1.000
_cell.length_c   1.000
_cell.angle_alpha   90.00
_cell.angle_beta   90.00
_cell.angle_gamma   90.00
#
_symmetry.space_group_name_H-M   'P 1'
#
loop_
_entity.id
_entity.type
_entity.pdbx_description
1 polymer ?
#
loop_
_entity_poly.entity_id
_entity_poly.type
_entity_poly.pdbx_seq_one_letter_code
_entity_poly.pdbx_strand_id
1 'polypeptide(L)' 'MKPARDPLVTFNERVKLLSSTINALGLGMVGFAVLRPLTDSIENVSRETGYWAIMGLVVHLVSHYILRYLRKV' A
#
# COMPACT_ATOMS: atom_id res chain seq x y z
N MET A 1 -28.62 13.79 -23.72
CA MET A 1 -27.15 13.80 -23.94
C MET A 1 -26.49 13.27 -22.67
N LYS A 2 -25.67 12.21 -22.75
CA LYS A 2 -24.83 11.81 -21.59
C LYS A 2 -23.68 12.81 -21.50
N PRO A 3 -23.39 13.41 -20.33
CA PRO A 3 -22.25 14.31 -20.20
C PRO A 3 -20.98 13.57 -20.59
N ALA A 4 -20.10 14.21 -21.35
CA ALA A 4 -18.80 13.67 -21.68
C ALA A 4 -18.06 13.38 -20.35
N ARG A 5 -17.61 12.13 -20.16
CA ARG A 5 -16.86 11.76 -18.97
C ARG A 5 -15.55 12.53 -18.96
N ASP A 6 -15.29 13.22 -17.84
CA ASP A 6 -14.03 13.94 -17.65
C ASP A 6 -12.86 12.93 -17.66
N PRO A 7 -11.91 13.07 -18.61
CA PRO A 7 -10.76 12.17 -18.70
C PRO A 7 -9.87 12.24 -17.44
N LEU A 8 -9.83 13.38 -16.74
CA LEU A 8 -9.07 13.54 -15.49
C LEU A 8 -9.66 12.69 -14.38
N VAL A 9 -10.99 12.63 -14.28
CA VAL A 9 -11.70 11.82 -13.28
C VAL A 9 -11.39 10.34 -13.49
N THR A 10 -11.47 9.88 -14.74
CA THR A 10 -11.17 8.47 -15.08
C THR A 10 -9.73 8.10 -14.75
N PHE A 11 -8.78 9.01 -15.00
CA PHE A 11 -7.38 8.80 -14.63
C PHE A 11 -7.20 8.72 -13.11
N ASN A 12 -7.78 9.67 -12.36
CA ASN A 12 -7.71 9.70 -10.90
C ASN A 12 -8.28 8.42 -10.28
N GLU A 13 -9.39 7.89 -10.79
CA GLU A 13 -9.96 6.62 -10.33
C GLU A 13 -8.99 5.45 -10.51
N ARG A 14 -8.34 5.35 -11.68
CA ARG A 14 -7.36 4.29 -11.96
C ARG A 14 -6.14 4.40 -11.04
N VAL A 15 -5.61 5.61 -10.86
CA VAL A 15 -4.47 5.85 -9.97
C VAL A 15 -4.85 5.54 -8.53
N LYS A 16 -6.05 5.94 -8.09
CA LYS A 16 -6.58 5.62 -6.76
C LYS A 16 -6.66 4.12 -6.54
N LEU A 17 -7.19 3.37 -7.50
CA LEU A 17 -7.27 1.91 -7.43
C LEU A 17 -5.87 1.29 -7.31
N LEU A 18 -4.94 1.71 -8.18
CA LEU A 18 -3.56 1.22 -8.15
C LEU A 18 -2.86 1.52 -6.83
N SER A 19 -2.91 2.77 -6.35
CA SER A 19 -2.29 3.14 -5.08
C SER A 19 -2.92 2.40 -3.90
N SER A 20 -4.24 2.18 -3.92
CA SER A 20 -4.92 1.42 -2.86
C SER A 20 -4.50 -0.06 -2.87
N THR A 21 -4.29 -0.64 -4.04
CA THR A 21 -3.74 -2.00 -4.15
C THR A 21 -2.31 -2.06 -3.62
N ILE A 22 -1.45 -1.12 -3.99
CA ILE A 22 -0.07 -1.03 -3.49
C ILE A 22 -0.06 -0.86 -1.96
N ASN A 23 -0.96 -0.05 -1.42
CA ASN A 23 -1.16 0.10 0.02
C ASN A 23 -1.47 -1.24 0.70
N ALA A 24 -2.42 -2.00 0.13
CA ALA A 24 -2.82 -3.29 0.68
C ALA A 24 -1.66 -4.30 0.67
N LEU A 25 -0.81 -4.30 -0.36
CA LEU A 25 0.43 -5.09 -0.39
C LEU A 25 1.41 -4.63 0.69
N GLY A 26 1.57 -3.31 0.87
CA GLY A 26 2.31 -2.69 1.97
C GLY A 26 1.91 -3.25 3.33
N LEU A 27 0.62 -3.19 3.62
CA LEU A 27 0.04 -3.73 4.86
C LEU A 27 0.19 -5.24 4.97
N GLY A 28 0.07 -5.99 3.87
CA GLY A 28 0.31 -7.43 3.84
C GLY A 28 1.75 -7.79 4.24
N MET A 29 2.74 -7.03 3.79
CA MET A 29 4.15 -7.23 4.19
C MET A 29 4.39 -6.88 5.66
N VAL A 30 3.81 -5.79 6.16
CA VAL A 30 3.89 -5.45 7.60
C VAL A 30 3.21 -6.54 8.42
N GLY A 31 2.03 -7.00 8.00
CA GLY A 31 1.32 -8.12 8.62
C GLY A 31 2.16 -9.39 8.65
N PHE A 32 2.80 -9.76 7.54
CA PHE A 32 3.70 -10.90 7.47
C PHE A 32 4.89 -10.78 8.44
N ALA A 33 5.50 -9.60 8.52
CA ALA A 33 6.59 -9.35 9.46
C ALA A 33 6.16 -9.53 10.93
N VAL A 34 4.92 -9.18 11.27
CA VAL A 34 4.39 -9.38 12.62
C VAL A 34 3.96 -10.82 12.86
N LEU A 35 3.24 -11.42 11.91
CA LEU A 35 2.62 -12.74 12.08
C LEU A 35 3.64 -13.88 12.05
N ARG A 36 4.64 -13.85 11.15
CA ARG A 36 5.64 -14.92 11.01
C ARG A 36 6.35 -15.29 12.33
N PRO A 37 6.92 -14.36 13.11
CA PRO A 37 7.52 -14.71 14.39
C PRO A 37 6.49 -15.17 15.44
N LEU A 38 5.25 -14.69 15.36
CA LEU A 38 4.19 -15.10 16.27
C LEU A 38 3.65 -16.51 15.97
N THR A 39 3.73 -16.97 14.72
CA THR A 39 3.29 -18.31 14.31
C THR A 39 4.39 -19.37 14.38
N ASP A 40 5.63 -19.00 14.05
CA ASP A 40 6.73 -19.96 13.96
C ASP A 40 7.51 -20.07 15.29
N SER A 41 8.10 -18.97 15.76
CA SER A 41 8.78 -18.85 17.06
C SER A 41 9.19 -17.39 17.28
N ILE A 42 9.02 -16.89 18.50
CA ILE A 42 9.40 -15.51 18.87
C ILE A 42 10.92 -15.29 18.75
N GLU A 43 11.71 -16.36 18.84
CA GLU A 43 13.16 -16.29 18.60
C GLU A 43 13.51 -15.98 17.13
N ASN A 44 12.55 -16.12 16.20
CA ASN A 44 12.69 -15.77 14.79
C ASN A 44 12.48 -14.27 14.50
N VAL A 45 12.40 -13.42 15.53
CA VAL A 45 12.56 -11.96 15.37
C VAL A 45 13.98 -11.69 14.89
N SER A 46 14.14 -11.80 13.58
CA SER A 46 15.42 -11.74 12.86
C SER A 46 15.51 -10.47 12.03
N ARG A 47 16.69 -10.22 11.46
CA ARG A 47 16.89 -9.10 10.52
C ARG A 47 15.95 -9.17 9.32
N GLU A 48 15.61 -10.38 8.86
CA GLU A 48 14.68 -10.58 7.75
C GLU A 48 13.29 -10.02 8.06
N THR A 49 12.79 -10.28 9.27
CA THR A 49 11.52 -9.75 9.76
C THR A 49 11.55 -8.22 9.77
N GLY A 50 12.68 -7.62 10.18
CA GLY A 50 12.90 -6.18 10.11
C GLY A 50 12.83 -5.63 8.68
N TYR A 51 13.42 -6.32 7.70
CA TYR A 51 13.36 -5.90 6.29
C TYR A 51 11.93 -5.92 5.74
N TRP A 52 11.15 -6.96 6.04
CA TRP A 52 9.74 -7.03 5.63
C TRP A 52 8.90 -5.91 6.23
N ALA A 53 9.11 -5.60 7.52
CA ALA A 53 8.41 -4.49 8.18
C ALA A 53 8.76 -3.14 7.56
N ILE A 54 10.05 -2.85 7.36
CA ILE A 54 10.51 -1.59 6.77
C ILE A 54 10.02 -1.44 5.33
N MET A 55 10.16 -2.49 4.51
CA MET A 55 9.69 -2.45 3.13
C MET A 55 8.17 -2.28 3.05
N GLY A 56 7.42 -2.97 3.90
CA GLY A 56 5.98 -2.79 4.01
C GLY A 56 5.60 -1.35 4.37
N LEU A 57 6.29 -0.74 5.33
CA LEU A 57 6.08 0.66 5.72
C LEU A 57 6.43 1.63 4.60
N VAL A 58 7.55 1.44 3.89
CA VAL A 58 7.93 2.28 2.74
C VAL A 58 6.85 2.22 1.66
N VAL A 59 6.40 1.02 1.29
CA VAL A 59 5.36 0.82 0.27
C VAL A 59 4.03 1.44 0.71
N HIS A 60 3.64 1.24 1.97
CA HIS A 60 2.49 1.88 2.58
C HIS A 60 2.57 3.40 2.48
N LEU A 61 3.68 4.02 2.88
CA LEU A 61 3.89 5.47 2.83
C LEU A 61 3.88 6.02 1.41
N VAL A 62 4.50 5.33 0.45
CA VAL A 62 4.48 5.71 -0.96
C VAL A 62 3.05 5.71 -1.52
N SER A 63 2.23 4.72 -1.15
CA SER A 63 0.84 4.68 -1.58
C SER A 63 0.03 5.88 -1.07
N HIS A 64 0.25 6.27 0.19
CA HIS A 64 -0.37 7.45 0.79
C HIS A 64 0.15 8.74 0.18
N TYR A 65 1.43 8.79 -0.18
CA TYR A 65 1.99 9.90 -0.92
C TYR A 65 1.24 10.08 -2.25
N ILE A 66 1.07 9.02 -3.05
CA ILE A 66 0.33 9.09 -4.32
C ILE A 66 -1.11 9.57 -4.10
N LEU A 67 -1.81 9.00 -3.10
CA LEU A 67 -3.19 9.39 -2.77
C LEU A 67 -3.31 10.87 -2.39
N ARG A 68 -2.32 11.43 -1.70
CA ARG A 68 -2.29 12.85 -1.29
C ARG A 68 -2.28 13.81 -2.48
N TYR A 69 -1.66 13.43 -3.59
CA TYR A 69 -1.53 14.27 -4.79
C TYR A 69 -2.61 14.00 -5.84
N LEU A 70 -3.55 13.08 -5.60
CA LEU A 70 -4.74 12.97 -6.44
C LEU A 70 -5.48 14.32 -6.41
N ARG A 71 -5.59 14.94 -7.58
CA ARG A 71 -6.26 16.24 -7.72
C ARG A 71 -7.70 16.09 -7.25
N LYS A 72 -8.15 16.91 -6.29
CA LYS A 72 -9.57 16.97 -5.92
C LYS A 72 -10.34 17.37 -7.19
N VAL A 73 -11.28 16.52 -7.57
CA VAL A 73 -12.31 16.81 -8.57
C VAL A 73 -13.39 17.62 -7.88
#